data_AF-A0A383VU74-F1
#
_entry.id   AF-A0A383VU74-F1
#
_cell.length_a   1.000
_cell.length_b   1.000
_cell.length_c   1.000
_cell.angle_alpha   90.00
_cell.angle_beta   90.00
_cell.angle_gamma   90.00
#
_symmetry.space_group_name_H-M   'P 1'
#
loop_
_entity.id
_entity.type
_entity.pdbx_description
1 polymer ?
#
loop_
_entity_poly.entity_id
_entity_poly.type
_entity_poly.pdbx_seq_one_letter_code
_entity_poly.pdbx_strand_id
1 'polypeptide(L)'
;MQVRQALGSKVSRERIGTELEGMFNGASPAAAVRLLQQLCLFPQVFTPPQQLQQLLGNAFGGPCTELIEAAQALLQEVGLQLSEEDRRLFLLAALLLPLRRLSYSLKNRQQAASSHIIRESLKWRVKEVEGVAALHAHAVDLTQVLHDVNGAGAVESSPEQTRVQFGRSIRQLKHHWKLGVLLVPLLQLPAAAPLGVEPAAAAEEPAAAAAAAAGGGGSEPGQRVEGQLQQQVDAVQSLLAAAAGFGLEDCWQWKPLLDGKQLIELLSVPKGPMLGALTAAVVDWQLAHPKGSEQECIEHIRQLYSSGQLQPAAGSRGKNR
;
A
#
# COMPACT_ATOMS: atom_id res chain seq x y z
N MET A 1 -4.17 28.25 -22.84
CA MET A 1 -4.50 28.66 -21.46
C MET A 1 -5.99 28.60 -21.12
N GLN A 2 -6.91 29.00 -22.02
CA GLN A 2 -8.36 29.04 -21.73
C GLN A 2 -8.96 27.69 -21.26
N VAL A 3 -8.57 26.56 -21.84
CA VAL A 3 -9.06 25.23 -21.43
C VAL A 3 -8.66 24.89 -19.98
N ARG A 4 -7.42 25.19 -19.57
CA ARG A 4 -6.93 24.90 -18.20
C ARG A 4 -7.69 25.70 -17.15
N GLN A 5 -7.90 26.99 -17.40
CA GLN A 5 -8.71 27.85 -16.52
C GLN A 5 -10.19 27.44 -16.51
N ALA A 6 -10.75 27.08 -17.66
CA ALA A 6 -12.13 26.61 -17.74
C ALA A 6 -12.35 25.29 -16.99
N LEU A 7 -11.41 24.35 -17.05
CA LEU A 7 -11.53 23.09 -16.31
C LEU A 7 -11.51 23.31 -14.79
N GLY A 8 -10.66 24.23 -14.31
CA GLY A 8 -10.57 24.55 -12.88
C GLY A 8 -11.73 25.40 -12.32
N SER A 9 -12.51 26.08 -13.18
CA SER A 9 -13.55 27.04 -12.74
C SER A 9 -14.97 26.80 -13.27
N LYS A 10 -15.13 26.08 -14.39
CA LYS A 10 -16.42 25.90 -15.09
C LYS A 10 -16.90 24.45 -15.15
N VAL A 11 -16.06 23.48 -14.80
CA VAL A 11 -16.44 22.06 -14.73
C VAL A 11 -16.46 21.65 -13.27
N SER A 12 -17.54 21.00 -12.84
CA SER A 12 -17.65 20.52 -11.46
C SER A 12 -16.69 19.36 -11.18
N ARG A 13 -16.29 19.21 -9.91
CA ARG A 13 -15.43 18.11 -9.48
C ARG A 13 -16.09 16.75 -9.69
N GLU A 14 -17.40 16.68 -9.51
CA GLU A 14 -18.22 15.49 -9.74
C GLU A 14 -18.17 15.06 -11.22
N ARG A 15 -18.25 16.03 -12.15
CA ARG A 15 -18.16 15.73 -13.59
C ARG A 15 -16.76 15.24 -13.95
N ILE A 16 -15.71 15.92 -13.46
CA ILE A 16 -14.31 15.49 -13.66
C ILE A 16 -14.12 14.06 -13.14
N GLY A 17 -14.61 13.79 -11.93
CA GLY A 17 -14.59 12.47 -11.31
C GLY A 17 -15.24 11.38 -12.14
N THR A 18 -16.44 11.65 -12.66
CA THR A 18 -17.20 10.71 -13.50
C THR A 18 -16.47 10.36 -14.79
N GLU A 19 -15.93 11.37 -15.48
CA GLU A 19 -15.15 11.15 -16.72
C GLU A 19 -13.85 10.37 -16.43
N LEU A 20 -13.16 10.70 -15.35
CA LEU A 20 -11.94 9.98 -14.94
C LEU A 20 -12.24 8.52 -14.56
N GLU A 21 -13.38 8.25 -13.91
CA GLU A 21 -13.80 6.88 -13.59
C GLU A 21 -13.99 6.07 -14.88
N GLY A 22 -14.64 6.67 -15.88
CA GLY A 22 -14.76 6.08 -17.23
C GLY A 22 -13.39 5.83 -17.90
N MET A 23 -12.45 6.76 -17.79
CA MET A 23 -11.09 6.59 -18.30
C MET A 23 -10.34 5.43 -17.62
N PHE A 24 -10.51 5.28 -16.30
CA PHE A 24 -9.91 4.19 -15.52
C PHE A 24 -10.54 2.83 -15.83
N ASN A 25 -11.83 2.80 -16.14
CA ASN A 25 -12.54 1.58 -16.55
C ASN A 25 -12.28 1.23 -18.02
N GLY A 26 -11.84 2.19 -18.84
CA GLY A 26 -11.53 2.00 -20.26
C GLY A 26 -10.26 1.18 -20.54
N ALA A 27 -9.93 1.05 -21.83
CA ALA A 27 -8.86 0.19 -22.35
C ALA A 27 -7.44 0.66 -22.01
N SER A 28 -7.22 1.95 -21.75
CA SER A 28 -5.87 2.49 -21.51
C SER A 28 -5.84 3.64 -20.49
N PRO A 29 -6.06 3.37 -19.19
CA PRO A 29 -6.00 4.39 -18.13
C PRO A 29 -4.68 5.16 -18.10
N ALA A 30 -3.54 4.47 -18.29
CA ALA A 30 -2.23 5.10 -18.27
C ALA A 30 -2.08 6.14 -19.41
N ALA A 31 -2.58 5.82 -20.61
CA ALA A 31 -2.57 6.76 -21.73
C ALA A 31 -3.45 8.00 -21.46
N ALA A 32 -4.61 7.81 -20.81
CA ALA A 32 -5.47 8.92 -20.42
C ALA A 32 -4.76 9.86 -19.42
N VAL A 33 -4.09 9.30 -18.40
CA VAL A 33 -3.31 10.09 -17.44
C VAL A 33 -2.12 10.79 -18.11
N ARG A 34 -1.42 10.12 -19.03
CA ARG A 34 -0.33 10.72 -19.81
C ARG A 34 -0.81 11.94 -20.59
N LEU A 35 -1.98 11.87 -21.22
CA LEU A 35 -2.57 13.01 -21.92
C LEU A 35 -2.92 14.14 -20.96
N LEU A 36 -3.47 13.84 -19.77
CA LEU A 36 -3.70 14.85 -18.73
C LEU A 36 -2.39 15.55 -18.33
N GLN A 37 -1.29 14.81 -18.21
CA GLN A 37 0.02 15.35 -17.87
C GLN A 37 0.59 16.21 -19.01
N GLN A 38 0.56 15.73 -20.26
CA GLN A 38 1.05 16.46 -21.45
C GLN A 38 0.27 17.77 -21.69
N LEU A 39 -1.03 17.76 -21.42
CA LEU A 39 -1.87 18.96 -21.50
C LEU A 39 -1.75 19.87 -20.26
N CYS A 40 -0.93 19.49 -19.28
CA CYS A 40 -0.78 20.10 -17.95
C CYS A 40 -2.13 20.32 -17.24
N LEU A 41 -3.03 19.35 -17.36
CA LEU A 41 -4.31 19.28 -16.65
C LEU A 41 -4.22 18.44 -15.37
N PHE A 42 -3.16 17.64 -15.20
CA PHE A 42 -2.97 16.79 -14.03
C PHE A 42 -3.18 17.49 -12.68
N PRO A 43 -2.49 18.61 -12.34
CA PRO A 43 -2.69 19.28 -11.04
C PRO A 43 -4.09 19.89 -10.87
N GLN A 44 -4.80 20.14 -11.99
CA GLN A 44 -6.17 20.62 -11.97
C GLN A 44 -7.18 19.49 -11.75
N VAL A 45 -6.90 18.26 -12.22
CA VAL A 45 -7.73 17.08 -11.98
C VAL A 45 -7.47 16.50 -10.58
N PHE A 46 -6.20 16.26 -10.25
CA PHE A 46 -5.74 15.69 -8.99
C PHE A 46 -5.33 16.78 -8.00
N THR A 47 -6.19 17.77 -7.77
CA THR A 47 -5.84 18.94 -6.96
C THR A 47 -5.54 18.54 -5.51
N PRO A 48 -4.33 18.80 -4.98
CA PRO A 48 -4.02 18.51 -3.58
C PRO A 48 -4.61 19.60 -2.65
N PRO A 49 -4.67 19.34 -1.33
CA PRO A 49 -5.03 20.34 -0.34
C PRO A 49 -4.21 21.62 -0.50
N GLN A 50 -4.80 22.78 -0.23
CA GLN A 50 -4.14 24.08 -0.41
C GLN A 50 -2.79 24.17 0.31
N GLN A 51 -2.68 23.56 1.49
CA GLN A 51 -1.47 23.49 2.31
C GLN A 51 -0.30 22.77 1.62
N LEU A 52 -0.60 21.83 0.71
CA LEU A 52 0.38 20.99 0.02
C LEU A 52 0.67 21.46 -1.41
N GLN A 53 -0.10 22.42 -1.94
CA GLN A 53 0.06 22.88 -3.33
C GLN A 53 1.41 23.53 -3.59
N GLN A 54 1.91 24.37 -2.67
CA GLN A 54 3.23 24.99 -2.82
C GLN A 54 4.35 23.97 -2.74
N LEU A 55 4.22 22.99 -1.83
CA LEU A 55 5.19 21.93 -1.61
C LEU A 55 5.31 20.98 -2.80
N LEU A 56 4.18 20.60 -3.41
CA LEU A 56 4.14 19.69 -4.55
C LEU A 56 4.45 20.39 -5.89
N GLY A 57 4.18 21.70 -5.98
CA GLY A 57 4.23 22.43 -7.23
C GLY A 57 3.28 21.85 -8.29
N ASN A 58 3.57 22.11 -9.56
CA ASN A 58 2.77 21.60 -10.70
C ASN A 58 3.36 20.33 -11.33
N ALA A 59 4.56 19.92 -10.93
CA ALA A 59 5.30 18.84 -11.57
C ALA A 59 5.03 17.46 -10.97
N PHE A 60 4.32 17.36 -9.83
CA PHE A 60 4.07 16.09 -9.14
C PHE A 60 3.33 15.05 -9.99
N GLY A 61 2.65 15.48 -11.06
CA GLY A 61 2.00 14.57 -12.01
C GLY A 61 2.96 13.70 -12.82
N GLY A 62 4.25 14.09 -12.97
CA GLY A 62 5.25 13.30 -13.70
C GLY A 62 5.47 11.92 -13.05
N PRO A 63 5.98 11.85 -11.81
CA PRO A 63 6.17 10.60 -11.10
C PRO A 63 4.87 9.77 -10.95
N CYS A 64 3.72 10.43 -10.78
CA CYS A 64 2.43 9.74 -10.75
C CYS A 64 2.13 9.04 -12.09
N THR A 65 2.35 9.74 -13.21
CA THR A 65 2.12 9.22 -14.57
C THR A 65 3.04 8.04 -14.88
N GLU A 66 4.32 8.13 -14.50
CA GLU A 66 5.27 7.02 -14.67
C GLU A 66 4.82 5.75 -13.92
N LEU A 67 4.27 5.90 -12.71
CA LEU A 67 3.83 4.75 -11.93
C LEU A 67 2.55 4.09 -12.43
N ILE A 68 1.57 4.84 -12.94
CA ILE A 68 0.39 4.20 -13.55
C ILE A 68 0.76 3.47 -14.85
N GLU A 69 1.74 3.98 -15.59
CA GLU A 69 2.28 3.30 -16.78
C GLU A 69 2.98 1.99 -16.41
N ALA A 70 3.88 2.03 -15.42
CA ALA A 70 4.55 0.83 -14.91
C ALA A 70 3.54 -0.18 -14.33
N ALA A 71 2.54 0.28 -13.58
CA ALA A 71 1.49 -0.57 -13.03
C ALA A 71 0.67 -1.26 -14.13
N GLN A 72 0.33 -0.53 -15.20
CA GLN A 72 -0.43 -1.10 -16.32
C GLN A 72 0.38 -2.15 -17.08
N ALA A 73 1.68 -1.90 -17.32
CA ALA A 73 2.58 -2.87 -17.94
C ALA A 73 2.75 -4.12 -17.07
N LEU A 74 2.99 -3.96 -15.77
CA LEU A 74 3.11 -5.07 -14.82
C LEU A 74 1.84 -5.94 -14.80
N LEU A 75 0.67 -5.31 -14.78
CA LEU A 75 -0.60 -6.05 -14.75
C LEU A 75 -0.82 -6.88 -16.03
N GLN A 76 -0.33 -6.40 -17.18
CA GLN A 76 -0.41 -7.15 -18.45
C GLN A 76 0.44 -8.41 -18.42
N GLU A 77 1.63 -8.36 -17.82
CA GLU A 77 2.58 -9.49 -17.78
C GLU A 77 2.29 -10.51 -16.67
N VAL A 78 1.87 -10.06 -15.49
CA VAL A 78 1.68 -10.95 -14.32
C VAL A 78 0.54 -11.96 -14.51
N GLY A 79 -0.40 -11.71 -15.43
CA GLY A 79 -1.50 -12.64 -15.74
C GLY A 79 -2.55 -12.78 -14.63
N LEU A 80 -2.57 -11.89 -13.64
CA LEU A 80 -3.61 -11.87 -12.60
C LEU A 80 -4.93 -11.36 -13.17
N GLN A 81 -5.99 -12.15 -13.00
CA GLN A 81 -7.35 -11.73 -13.35
C GLN A 81 -7.91 -10.84 -12.23
N LEU A 82 -8.11 -9.56 -12.55
CA LEU A 82 -8.71 -8.58 -11.65
C LEU A 82 -10.10 -8.20 -12.15
N SER A 83 -11.03 -7.97 -11.21
CA SER A 83 -12.29 -7.31 -11.54
C SER A 83 -12.03 -5.89 -12.05
N GLU A 84 -13.01 -5.29 -12.74
CA GLU A 84 -12.89 -3.90 -13.18
C GLU A 84 -12.64 -2.95 -12.00
N GLU A 85 -13.29 -3.21 -10.87
CA GLU A 85 -13.13 -2.45 -9.63
C GLU A 85 -11.73 -2.60 -9.03
N ASP A 86 -11.22 -3.82 -8.93
CA ASP A 86 -9.87 -4.10 -8.40
C ASP A 86 -8.78 -3.51 -9.29
N ARG A 87 -8.94 -3.64 -10.62
CA ARG A 87 -8.03 -3.03 -11.59
C ARG A 87 -7.99 -1.52 -11.43
N ARG A 88 -9.15 -0.87 -11.32
CA ARG A 88 -9.25 0.58 -11.09
C ARG A 88 -8.60 0.97 -9.77
N LEU A 89 -8.89 0.24 -8.68
CA LEU A 89 -8.34 0.52 -7.36
C LEU A 89 -6.81 0.38 -7.35
N PHE A 90 -6.29 -0.67 -7.98
CA PHE A 90 -4.85 -0.89 -8.14
C PHE A 90 -4.18 0.25 -8.91
N LEU A 91 -4.72 0.62 -10.08
CA LEU A 91 -4.16 1.70 -10.89
C LEU A 91 -4.23 3.06 -10.18
N LEU A 92 -5.29 3.32 -9.41
CA LEU A 92 -5.41 4.52 -8.59
C LEU A 92 -4.38 4.53 -7.46
N ALA A 93 -4.19 3.39 -6.79
CA ALA A 93 -3.19 3.25 -5.74
C ALA A 93 -1.77 3.45 -6.31
N ALA A 94 -1.45 2.86 -7.46
CA ALA A 94 -0.17 3.07 -8.13
C ALA A 94 0.05 4.54 -8.53
N LEU A 95 -0.96 5.17 -9.13
CA LEU A 95 -0.91 6.58 -9.53
C LEU A 95 -0.56 7.51 -8.36
N LEU A 96 -1.21 7.30 -7.20
CA LEU A 96 -1.07 8.18 -6.03
C LEU A 96 0.04 7.74 -5.07
N LEU A 97 0.77 6.66 -5.39
CA LEU A 97 1.84 6.11 -4.56
C LEU A 97 2.95 7.12 -4.18
N PRO A 98 3.35 8.10 -5.04
CA PRO A 98 4.34 9.11 -4.65
C PRO A 98 3.85 10.00 -3.51
N LEU A 99 2.53 10.12 -3.32
CA LEU A 99 1.91 10.98 -2.30
C LEU A 99 1.66 10.24 -0.97
N ARG A 100 2.01 8.95 -0.86
CA ARG A 100 1.63 8.06 0.25
C ARG A 100 2.06 8.53 1.65
N ARG A 101 3.13 9.34 1.74
CA ARG A 101 3.65 9.87 3.02
C ARG A 101 3.21 11.30 3.31
N LEU A 102 2.46 11.93 2.41
CA LEU A 102 2.00 13.30 2.62
C LEU A 102 0.71 13.33 3.43
N SER A 103 0.74 14.10 4.51
CA SER A 103 -0.42 14.42 5.32
C SER A 103 -0.54 15.92 5.57
N TYR A 104 -1.75 16.35 5.89
CA TYR A 104 -2.04 17.73 6.29
C TYR A 104 -3.01 17.74 7.47
N SER A 105 -2.94 18.80 8.28
CA SER A 105 -3.86 18.99 9.40
C SER A 105 -5.12 19.71 8.94
N LEU A 106 -6.28 19.13 9.22
CA LEU A 106 -7.58 19.76 9.05
C LEU A 106 -8.40 19.58 10.32
N LYS A 107 -8.83 20.68 10.95
CA LYS A 107 -9.61 20.66 12.20
C LYS A 107 -8.97 19.75 13.28
N ASN A 108 -7.66 19.89 13.50
CA ASN A 108 -6.85 19.10 14.44
C ASN A 108 -6.81 17.58 14.16
N ARG A 109 -7.14 17.14 12.94
CA ARG A 109 -6.97 15.75 12.49
C ARG A 109 -6.00 15.71 11.33
N GLN A 110 -5.07 14.76 11.37
CA GLN A 110 -4.21 14.44 10.23
C GLN A 110 -5.04 13.74 9.15
N GLN A 111 -4.88 14.16 7.90
CA GLN A 111 -5.49 13.53 6.74
C GLN A 111 -4.43 13.29 5.67
N ALA A 112 -4.48 12.14 5.01
CA ALA A 112 -3.58 11.83 3.91
C ALA A 112 -3.94 12.66 2.65
N ALA A 113 -2.92 13.08 1.90
CA ALA A 113 -3.09 13.83 0.66
C ALA A 113 -3.86 13.02 -0.39
N SER A 114 -3.56 11.72 -0.52
CA SER A 114 -4.27 10.81 -1.42
C SER A 114 -5.76 10.71 -1.07
N SER A 115 -6.11 10.60 0.22
CA SER A 115 -7.50 10.59 0.68
C SER A 115 -8.25 11.87 0.32
N HIS A 116 -7.61 13.03 0.43
CA HIS A 116 -8.19 14.30 0.01
C HIS A 116 -8.42 14.35 -1.50
N ILE A 117 -7.42 13.96 -2.30
CA ILE A 117 -7.54 13.98 -3.76
C ILE A 117 -8.70 13.11 -4.22
N ILE A 118 -8.77 11.87 -3.73
CA ILE A 118 -9.84 10.93 -4.10
C ILE A 118 -11.21 11.47 -3.69
N ARG A 119 -11.31 12.01 -2.47
CA ARG A 119 -12.59 12.46 -1.89
C ARG A 119 -13.06 13.80 -2.43
N GLU A 120 -12.18 14.79 -2.52
CA GLU A 120 -12.55 16.18 -2.80
C GLU A 120 -12.32 16.57 -4.25
N SER A 121 -11.25 16.07 -4.86
CA SER A 121 -10.89 16.41 -6.24
C SER A 121 -11.55 15.49 -7.25
N LEU A 122 -11.59 14.19 -6.96
CA LEU A 122 -12.22 13.18 -7.83
C LEU A 122 -13.67 12.90 -7.43
N LYS A 123 -14.09 13.21 -6.20
CA LYS A 123 -15.44 12.89 -5.68
C LYS A 123 -15.79 11.39 -5.80
N TRP A 124 -14.79 10.51 -5.71
CA TRP A 124 -14.98 9.05 -5.72
C TRP A 124 -15.41 8.54 -4.33
N ARG A 125 -15.83 7.27 -4.27
CA ARG A 125 -16.50 6.72 -3.08
C ARG A 125 -15.49 6.49 -1.95
N VAL A 126 -16.03 6.34 -0.74
CA VAL A 126 -15.21 6.17 0.48
C VAL A 126 -14.39 4.88 0.44
N LYS A 127 -14.90 3.82 -0.22
CA LYS A 127 -14.19 2.55 -0.35
C LYS A 127 -12.88 2.69 -1.13
N GLU A 128 -12.81 3.56 -2.14
CA GLU A 128 -11.56 3.84 -2.86
C GLU A 128 -10.58 4.61 -1.97
N VAL A 129 -11.06 5.52 -1.12
CA VAL A 129 -10.23 6.25 -0.15
C VAL A 129 -9.58 5.27 0.85
N GLU A 130 -10.38 4.38 1.42
CA GLU A 130 -9.92 3.39 2.40
C GLU A 130 -9.03 2.33 1.74
N GLY A 131 -9.40 1.85 0.55
CA GLY A 131 -8.64 0.88 -0.22
C GLY A 131 -7.24 1.39 -0.60
N VAL A 132 -7.14 2.61 -1.14
CA VAL A 132 -5.83 3.20 -1.47
C VAL A 132 -4.98 3.41 -0.22
N ALA A 133 -5.58 3.88 0.88
CA ALA A 133 -4.84 4.08 2.13
C ALA A 133 -4.30 2.75 2.69
N ALA A 134 -5.12 1.69 2.71
CA ALA A 134 -4.71 0.37 3.15
C ALA A 134 -3.60 -0.22 2.26
N LEU A 135 -3.75 -0.09 0.93
CA LEU A 135 -2.76 -0.55 -0.05
C LEU A 135 -1.41 0.16 0.12
N HIS A 136 -1.42 1.48 0.27
CA HIS A 136 -0.19 2.27 0.50
C HIS A 136 0.50 1.91 1.80
N ALA A 137 -0.24 1.66 2.87
CA ALA A 137 0.32 1.27 4.16
C ALA A 137 0.97 -0.13 4.08
N HIS A 138 0.22 -1.13 3.62
CA HIS A 138 0.67 -2.52 3.68
C HIS A 138 1.60 -2.95 2.55
N ALA A 139 1.63 -2.23 1.41
CA ALA A 139 2.66 -2.47 0.40
C ALA A 139 4.08 -2.25 0.95
N VAL A 140 4.26 -1.32 1.89
CA VAL A 140 5.54 -1.10 2.56
C VAL A 140 5.91 -2.30 3.44
N ASP A 141 4.94 -2.85 4.20
CA ASP A 141 5.15 -4.05 5.02
C ASP A 141 5.52 -5.27 4.15
N LEU A 142 4.87 -5.40 2.98
CA LEU A 142 5.13 -6.49 2.04
C LEU A 142 6.49 -6.40 1.34
N THR A 143 7.10 -5.21 1.24
CA THR A 143 8.48 -5.08 0.77
C THR A 143 9.46 -5.83 1.66
N GLN A 144 9.28 -5.76 2.99
CA GLN A 144 10.14 -6.51 3.91
C GLN A 144 9.92 -8.02 3.74
N VAL A 145 8.67 -8.46 3.57
CA VAL A 145 8.35 -9.86 3.28
C VAL A 145 9.07 -10.32 2.01
N LEU A 146 9.07 -9.52 0.94
CA LEU A 146 9.79 -9.83 -0.31
C LEU A 146 11.29 -10.01 -0.06
N HIS A 147 11.91 -9.14 0.74
CA HIS A 147 13.33 -9.27 1.08
C HIS A 147 13.61 -10.56 1.86
N ASP A 148 12.77 -10.89 2.85
CA ASP A 148 12.93 -12.08 3.67
C ASP A 148 12.79 -13.37 2.84
N VAL A 149 11.77 -13.46 1.97
CA VAL A 149 11.54 -14.66 1.14
C VAL A 149 12.60 -14.86 0.06
N ASN A 150 13.22 -13.77 -0.41
CA ASN A 150 14.33 -13.83 -1.36
C ASN A 150 15.70 -14.02 -0.67
N GLY A 151 15.76 -14.05 0.66
CA GLY A 151 17.02 -14.14 1.41
C GLY A 151 17.90 -12.88 1.31
N ALA A 152 17.31 -11.73 1.01
CA ALA A 152 17.99 -10.45 0.78
C ALA A 152 17.87 -9.47 1.97
N GLY A 153 17.34 -9.91 3.12
CA GLY A 153 17.18 -9.10 4.33
C GLY A 153 18.49 -8.84 5.06
N ALA A 154 18.69 -7.62 5.57
CA ALA A 154 19.85 -7.25 6.41
C ALA A 154 19.79 -7.87 7.82
N VAL A 155 18.60 -8.28 8.26
CA VAL A 155 18.35 -9.02 9.51
C VAL A 155 17.65 -10.31 9.12
N GLU A 156 18.18 -11.46 9.56
CA GLU A 156 17.55 -12.75 9.33
C GLU A 156 16.25 -12.84 10.15
N SER A 157 15.11 -12.56 9.51
CA SER A 157 13.79 -12.88 10.07
C SER A 157 13.61 -14.41 10.06
N SER A 158 13.01 -14.95 11.14
CA SER A 158 12.66 -16.37 11.11
C SER A 158 11.52 -16.61 10.11
N PRO A 159 11.43 -17.81 9.48
CA PRO A 159 10.32 -18.13 8.58
C PRO A 159 8.94 -17.96 9.21
N GLU A 160 8.84 -18.18 10.53
CA GLU A 160 7.64 -17.94 11.31
C GLU A 160 7.28 -16.44 11.36
N GLN A 161 8.25 -15.57 11.63
CA GLN A 161 8.05 -14.12 11.68
C GLN A 161 7.62 -13.56 10.33
N THR A 162 8.29 -13.95 9.25
CA THR A 162 7.94 -13.54 7.88
C THR A 162 6.52 -14.00 7.52
N ARG A 163 6.15 -15.23 7.89
CA ARG A 163 4.78 -15.75 7.70
C ARG A 163 3.75 -14.94 8.48
N VAL A 164 4.00 -14.62 9.75
CA VAL A 164 3.09 -13.79 10.56
C VAL A 164 2.94 -12.40 9.97
N GLN A 165 4.04 -11.76 9.56
CA GLN A 165 4.02 -10.45 8.93
C GLN A 165 3.21 -10.45 7.63
N PHE A 166 3.45 -11.43 6.76
CA PHE A 166 2.71 -11.55 5.51
C PHE A 166 1.22 -11.79 5.77
N GLY A 167 0.91 -12.71 6.68
CA GLY A 167 -0.46 -13.02 7.08
C GLY A 167 -1.21 -11.80 7.64
N ARG A 168 -0.56 -10.96 8.45
CA ARG A 168 -1.13 -9.71 8.94
C ARG A 168 -1.50 -8.78 7.79
N SER A 169 -0.58 -8.56 6.84
CA SER A 169 -0.85 -7.73 5.66
C SER A 169 -2.00 -8.28 4.82
N ILE A 170 -2.07 -9.59 4.59
CA ILE A 170 -3.17 -10.24 3.87
C ILE A 170 -4.50 -10.02 4.61
N ARG A 171 -4.54 -10.20 5.94
CA ARG A 171 -5.76 -10.00 6.73
C ARG A 171 -6.26 -8.56 6.72
N GLN A 172 -5.35 -7.58 6.73
CA GLN A 172 -5.74 -6.16 6.65
C GLN A 172 -6.25 -5.78 5.26
N LEU A 173 -5.61 -6.28 4.21
CA LEU A 173 -6.00 -6.02 2.82
C LEU A 173 -7.21 -6.85 2.35
N LYS A 174 -7.52 -7.95 3.04
CA LYS A 174 -8.62 -8.88 2.71
C LYS A 174 -8.53 -9.34 1.26
N HIS A 175 -9.63 -9.36 0.51
CA HIS A 175 -9.67 -9.74 -0.90
C HIS A 175 -8.74 -8.90 -1.80
N HIS A 176 -8.31 -7.69 -1.38
CA HIS A 176 -7.37 -6.85 -2.13
C HIS A 176 -5.89 -7.20 -1.89
N TRP A 177 -5.55 -8.26 -1.15
CA TRP A 177 -4.15 -8.54 -0.80
C TRP A 177 -3.23 -8.71 -2.02
N LYS A 178 -3.74 -9.26 -3.12
CA LYS A 178 -3.00 -9.38 -4.40
C LYS A 178 -2.68 -8.02 -5.02
N LEU A 179 -3.52 -7.00 -4.80
CA LEU A 179 -3.22 -5.63 -5.23
C LEU A 179 -2.07 -5.04 -4.41
N GLY A 180 -1.97 -5.38 -3.13
CA GLY A 180 -0.83 -5.03 -2.28
C GLY A 180 0.47 -5.64 -2.79
N VAL A 181 0.44 -6.92 -3.17
CA VAL A 181 1.58 -7.61 -3.80
C VAL A 181 2.01 -6.94 -5.09
N LEU A 182 1.06 -6.56 -5.97
CA LEU A 182 1.37 -5.85 -7.22
C LEU A 182 2.02 -4.46 -7.00
N LEU A 183 1.77 -3.79 -5.87
CA LEU A 183 2.40 -2.50 -5.56
C LEU A 183 3.85 -2.61 -5.09
N VAL A 184 4.27 -3.75 -4.54
CA VAL A 184 5.62 -3.95 -3.98
C VAL A 184 6.73 -3.62 -4.98
N PRO A 185 6.77 -4.20 -6.19
CA PRO A 185 7.82 -3.86 -7.16
C PRO A 185 7.78 -2.40 -7.62
N LEU A 186 6.61 -1.76 -7.59
CA LEU A 186 6.48 -0.35 -7.96
C LEU A 186 7.12 0.57 -6.92
N LEU A 187 7.15 0.18 -5.63
CA LEU A 187 7.84 0.93 -4.58
C LEU A 187 9.36 1.02 -4.79
N GLN A 188 9.94 0.11 -5.59
CA GLN A 188 11.36 0.10 -5.92
C GLN A 188 11.72 1.05 -7.07
N LEU A 189 10.72 1.64 -7.74
CA LEU A 189 10.94 2.59 -8.82
C LEU A 189 11.31 3.98 -8.27
N PRO A 190 12.23 4.71 -8.93
CA PRO A 190 12.55 6.09 -8.55
C PRO A 190 11.32 7.01 -8.49
N ALA A 191 10.36 6.82 -9.40
CA ALA A 191 9.10 7.56 -9.42
C ALA A 191 8.24 7.35 -8.16
N ALA A 192 8.44 6.25 -7.43
CA ALA A 192 7.77 5.99 -6.15
C ALA A 192 8.47 6.64 -4.96
N ALA A 193 9.52 7.44 -5.13
CA ALA A 193 10.06 8.26 -4.05
C ALA A 193 8.95 9.16 -3.45
N PRO A 194 8.76 9.17 -2.11
CA PRO A 194 7.75 10.03 -1.49
C PRO A 194 7.98 11.51 -1.80
N LEU A 195 7.01 12.17 -2.41
CA LEU A 195 7.09 13.59 -2.74
C LEU A 195 6.84 14.46 -1.52
N GLY A 196 7.47 15.64 -1.45
CA GLY A 196 7.22 16.66 -0.44
C GLY A 196 7.55 16.24 1.00
N VAL A 197 8.31 15.17 1.19
CA VAL A 197 8.87 14.81 2.49
C VAL A 197 10.31 15.26 2.50
N GLU A 198 10.70 16.08 3.48
CA GLU A 198 12.13 16.33 3.74
C GLU A 198 12.82 14.99 3.91
N PRO A 199 13.93 14.70 3.22
CA PRO A 199 14.66 13.45 3.41
C PRO A 199 15.06 13.38 4.88
N ALA A 200 14.50 12.41 5.62
CA ALA A 200 14.90 12.12 6.98
C ALA A 200 16.36 11.67 6.93
N ALA A 201 17.27 12.58 7.29
CA ALA A 201 18.71 12.42 7.20
C ALA A 201 19.21 12.09 5.77
N ALA A 202 19.59 13.13 5.03
CA ALA A 202 20.68 13.01 4.07
C ALA A 202 21.96 12.64 4.84
N ALA A 203 22.10 11.37 5.22
CA ALA A 203 23.41 10.75 5.34
C ALA A 203 23.90 10.55 3.90
N GLU A 204 24.73 11.51 3.49
CA GLU A 204 25.67 11.46 2.37
C GLU A 204 25.25 10.65 1.14
N GLU A 205 24.89 11.34 0.05
CA GLU A 205 25.58 11.13 -1.23
C GLU A 205 25.30 12.32 -2.18
N PRO A 206 26.32 13.14 -2.49
CA PRO A 206 26.39 13.87 -3.74
C PRO A 206 27.40 13.17 -4.66
N ALA A 207 27.06 12.02 -5.28
CA ALA A 207 27.90 11.45 -6.34
C ALA A 207 27.24 10.40 -7.27
N ALA A 208 26.29 9.56 -6.84
CA ALA A 208 25.85 8.43 -7.66
C ALA A 208 25.07 8.77 -8.94
N ALA A 209 24.42 9.94 -9.03
CA ALA A 209 23.67 10.33 -10.24
C ALA A 209 24.57 10.63 -11.46
N ALA A 210 25.86 10.93 -11.25
CA ALA A 210 26.82 11.14 -12.34
C ALA A 210 27.59 9.86 -12.73
N ALA A 211 27.74 8.91 -11.82
CA ALA A 211 28.48 7.66 -12.06
C ALA A 211 27.70 6.63 -12.89
N ALA A 212 26.35 6.62 -12.81
CA ALA A 212 25.51 5.72 -13.62
C ALA A 212 25.55 6.03 -15.13
N ALA A 213 26.05 7.21 -15.53
CA ALA A 213 26.29 7.57 -16.93
C ALA A 213 27.64 7.06 -17.48
N ALA A 214 28.55 6.57 -16.62
CA ALA A 214 29.91 6.21 -17.01
C ALA A 214 30.22 4.69 -16.96
N GLY A 215 29.30 3.87 -16.47
CA GLY A 215 29.46 2.40 -16.37
C GLY A 215 28.58 1.63 -17.36
N GLY A 216 28.59 1.98 -18.64
CA GLY A 216 27.73 1.38 -19.66
C GLY A 216 28.30 0.08 -20.23
N GLY A 217 28.02 -1.05 -19.59
CA GLY A 217 27.82 -2.29 -20.33
C GLY A 217 26.69 -2.07 -21.34
N GLY A 218 26.96 -2.32 -22.62
CA GLY A 218 26.09 -1.98 -23.76
C GLY A 218 24.82 -2.82 -23.83
N SER A 219 23.85 -2.56 -22.96
CA SER A 219 22.47 -3.04 -23.12
C SER A 219 21.63 -1.95 -23.78
N GLU A 220 20.92 -2.29 -24.85
CA GLU A 220 20.02 -1.37 -25.53
C GLU A 220 18.91 -0.87 -24.58
N PRO A 221 18.39 0.36 -24.74
CA PRO A 221 17.33 0.91 -23.88
C PRO A 221 16.10 -0.01 -23.75
N GLY A 222 15.73 -0.73 -24.83
CA GLY A 222 14.64 -1.71 -24.82
C GLY A 222 14.92 -2.90 -23.90
N GLN A 223 16.12 -3.46 -23.95
CA GLN A 223 16.53 -4.59 -23.09
C GLN A 223 16.54 -4.22 -21.61
N ARG A 224 16.87 -2.97 -21.26
CA ARG A 224 16.82 -2.48 -19.87
C ARG A 224 15.39 -2.40 -19.35
N VAL A 225 14.44 -1.94 -20.17
CA VAL A 225 13.02 -1.86 -19.80
C VAL A 225 12.42 -3.26 -19.65
N GLU A 226 12.71 -4.16 -20.59
CA GLU A 226 12.28 -5.56 -20.51
C GLU A 226 12.85 -6.26 -19.28
N GLY A 227 14.14 -6.10 -19.00
CA GLY A 227 14.78 -6.65 -17.80
C GLY A 227 14.19 -6.09 -16.50
N GLN A 228 13.87 -4.79 -16.46
CA GLN A 228 13.23 -4.17 -15.31
C GLN A 228 11.80 -4.71 -15.10
N LEU A 229 11.00 -4.83 -16.15
CA LEU A 229 9.66 -5.39 -16.07
C LEU A 229 9.69 -6.85 -15.60
N GLN A 230 10.62 -7.65 -16.13
CA GLN A 230 10.78 -9.04 -15.69
C GLN A 230 11.10 -9.14 -14.19
N GLN A 231 12.00 -8.29 -13.67
CA GLN A 231 12.28 -8.25 -12.23
C GLN A 231 11.04 -7.92 -11.38
N GLN A 232 10.16 -7.05 -11.89
CA GLN A 232 8.91 -6.72 -11.21
C GLN A 232 7.94 -7.91 -11.21
N VAL A 233 7.84 -8.63 -12.34
CA VAL A 233 7.04 -9.86 -12.45
C VAL A 233 7.56 -10.92 -11.49
N ASP A 234 8.87 -11.14 -11.44
CA ASP A 234 9.51 -12.12 -10.54
C ASP A 234 9.22 -11.80 -9.08
N ALA A 235 9.30 -10.52 -8.67
CA ALA A 235 8.98 -10.09 -7.32
C ALA A 235 7.52 -10.41 -6.93
N VAL A 236 6.57 -10.20 -7.86
CA VAL A 236 5.17 -10.56 -7.64
C VAL A 236 5.01 -12.07 -7.51
N GLN A 237 5.63 -12.84 -8.40
CA GLN A 237 5.56 -14.30 -8.38
C GLN A 237 6.17 -14.88 -7.10
N SER A 238 7.30 -14.34 -6.60
CA SER A 238 7.90 -14.75 -5.33
C SER A 238 6.93 -14.56 -4.16
N LEU A 239 6.24 -13.42 -4.07
CA LEU A 239 5.27 -13.18 -3.01
C LEU A 239 4.03 -14.07 -3.13
N LEU A 240 3.53 -14.31 -4.34
CA LEU A 240 2.41 -15.23 -4.56
C LEU A 240 2.79 -16.67 -4.18
N ALA A 241 3.97 -17.13 -4.59
CA ALA A 241 4.50 -18.44 -4.23
C ALA A 241 4.73 -18.57 -2.72
N ALA A 242 5.22 -17.54 -2.05
CA ALA A 242 5.39 -17.51 -0.60
C ALA A 242 4.03 -17.58 0.13
N ALA A 243 3.01 -16.86 -0.34
CA ALA A 243 1.67 -16.93 0.24
C ALA A 243 1.09 -18.36 0.15
N ALA A 244 1.26 -19.03 -1.00
CA ALA A 244 0.86 -20.42 -1.20
C ALA A 244 1.69 -21.39 -0.33
N GLY A 245 3.01 -21.24 -0.30
CA GLY A 245 3.93 -22.07 0.48
C GLY A 245 3.69 -21.97 2.00
N PHE A 246 3.28 -20.80 2.47
CA PHE A 246 2.89 -20.59 3.87
C PHE A 246 1.43 -20.98 4.17
N GLY A 247 0.61 -21.27 3.14
CA GLY A 247 -0.81 -21.56 3.30
C GLY A 247 -1.64 -20.36 3.74
N LEU A 248 -1.31 -19.15 3.26
CA LEU A 248 -1.90 -17.88 3.69
C LEU A 248 -2.91 -17.26 2.72
N GLU A 249 -3.11 -17.83 1.52
CA GLU A 249 -3.92 -17.22 0.44
C GLU A 249 -5.33 -16.81 0.89
N ASP A 250 -5.91 -17.62 1.78
CA ASP A 250 -7.25 -17.41 2.35
C ASP A 250 -7.22 -17.02 3.83
N CYS A 251 -6.06 -16.64 4.39
CA CYS A 251 -5.94 -16.36 5.81
C CYS A 251 -6.78 -15.15 6.27
N TRP A 252 -7.16 -14.27 5.34
CA TRP A 252 -8.11 -13.18 5.58
C TRP A 252 -9.55 -13.65 5.86
N GLN A 253 -9.89 -14.90 5.52
CA GLN A 253 -11.20 -15.51 5.81
C GLN A 253 -11.22 -16.27 7.15
N TRP A 254 -10.05 -16.52 7.76
CA TRP A 254 -9.97 -17.32 8.97
C TRP A 254 -10.61 -16.63 10.17
N LYS A 255 -11.44 -17.39 10.88
CA LYS A 255 -11.95 -17.00 12.20
C LYS A 255 -10.86 -17.20 13.25
N PRO A 256 -10.73 -16.30 14.23
CA PRO A 256 -9.86 -16.52 15.36
C PRO A 256 -10.19 -17.84 16.06
N LEU A 257 -9.18 -18.61 16.49
CA LEU A 257 -9.38 -19.85 17.26
C LEU A 257 -10.04 -19.57 18.62
N LEU A 258 -9.73 -18.41 19.21
CA LEU A 258 -10.33 -17.93 20.44
C LEU A 258 -10.96 -16.56 20.21
N ASP A 259 -12.24 -16.43 20.54
CA ASP A 259 -12.95 -15.16 20.51
C ASP A 259 -12.77 -14.36 21.81
N GLY A 260 -13.22 -13.11 21.79
CA GLY A 260 -13.09 -12.22 22.95
C GLY A 260 -13.84 -12.72 24.19
N LYS A 261 -14.90 -13.51 24.05
CA LYS A 261 -15.63 -14.06 25.20
C LYS A 261 -14.86 -15.24 25.81
N GLN A 262 -14.37 -16.14 24.98
CA GLN A 262 -13.53 -17.27 25.38
C GLN A 262 -12.28 -16.76 26.12
N LEU A 263 -11.63 -15.70 25.64
CA LEU A 263 -10.47 -15.10 26.31
C LEU A 263 -10.80 -14.47 27.68
N ILE A 264 -11.95 -13.81 27.81
CA ILE A 264 -12.41 -13.26 29.09
C ILE A 264 -12.64 -14.38 30.11
N GLU A 265 -13.31 -15.45 29.70
CA GLU A 265 -13.59 -16.61 30.57
C GLU A 265 -12.31 -17.36 30.94
N LEU A 266 -11.42 -17.57 29.96
CA LEU A 266 -10.18 -18.33 30.12
C LEU A 266 -9.17 -17.65 31.06
N LEU A 267 -9.05 -16.33 30.99
CA LEU A 267 -7.98 -15.57 31.66
C LEU A 267 -8.50 -14.56 32.70
N SER A 268 -9.82 -14.42 32.86
CA SER A 268 -10.45 -13.42 33.74
C SER A 268 -10.02 -11.98 33.45
N VAL A 269 -9.73 -11.68 32.18
CA VAL A 269 -9.25 -10.35 31.74
C VAL A 269 -10.44 -9.42 31.49
N PRO A 270 -10.42 -8.16 31.97
CA PRO A 270 -11.50 -7.21 31.71
C PRO A 270 -11.54 -6.78 30.23
N LYS A 271 -12.72 -6.37 29.77
CA LYS A 271 -12.85 -5.70 28.46
C LYS A 271 -11.96 -4.46 28.43
N GLY A 272 -11.09 -4.36 27.44
CA GLY A 272 -10.16 -3.24 27.32
C GLY A 272 -8.98 -3.51 26.38
N PRO A 273 -7.97 -2.63 26.40
CA PRO A 273 -6.82 -2.73 25.50
C PRO A 273 -6.03 -4.04 25.61
N MET A 274 -6.02 -4.66 26.79
CA MET A 274 -5.39 -5.97 27.01
C MET A 274 -6.12 -7.09 26.26
N LEU A 275 -7.46 -7.09 26.28
CA LEU A 275 -8.25 -8.05 25.49
C LEU A 275 -7.95 -7.89 23.99
N GLY A 276 -7.79 -6.66 23.51
CA GLY A 276 -7.35 -6.38 22.14
C GLY A 276 -5.99 -7.00 21.80
N ALA A 277 -5.00 -6.83 22.69
CA ALA A 277 -3.68 -7.42 22.54
C ALA A 277 -3.73 -8.95 22.51
N LEU A 278 -4.54 -9.57 23.38
CA LEU A 278 -4.75 -11.02 23.39
C LEU A 278 -5.42 -11.51 22.10
N THR A 279 -6.45 -10.82 21.60
CA THR A 279 -7.08 -11.19 20.33
C THR A 279 -6.12 -11.09 19.15
N ALA A 280 -5.22 -10.11 19.15
CA ALA A 280 -4.17 -10.00 18.14
C ALA A 280 -3.16 -11.15 18.26
N ALA A 281 -2.73 -11.49 19.47
CA ALA A 281 -1.82 -12.60 19.73
C ALA A 281 -2.39 -13.95 19.29
N VAL A 282 -3.70 -14.18 19.46
CA VAL A 282 -4.38 -15.38 18.94
C VAL A 282 -4.26 -15.46 17.42
N VAL A 283 -4.51 -14.35 16.72
CA VAL A 283 -4.38 -14.28 15.27
C VAL A 283 -2.94 -14.50 14.83
N ASP A 284 -1.98 -13.86 15.50
CA ASP A 284 -0.55 -14.04 15.19
C ASP A 284 -0.10 -15.47 15.38
N TRP A 285 -0.53 -16.10 16.47
CA TRP A 285 -0.24 -17.51 16.72
C TRP A 285 -0.85 -18.41 15.64
N GLN A 286 -2.07 -18.15 15.18
CA GLN A 286 -2.69 -18.89 14.06
C GLN A 286 -1.94 -18.71 12.74
N LEU A 287 -1.45 -17.50 12.47
CA LEU A 287 -0.64 -17.23 11.28
C LEU A 287 0.72 -17.95 11.39
N ALA A 288 1.29 -18.03 12.58
CA ALA A 288 2.47 -18.83 12.88
C ALA A 288 2.20 -20.34 12.87
N HIS A 289 0.98 -20.79 13.15
CA HIS A 289 0.66 -22.21 13.24
C HIS A 289 -0.65 -22.49 12.50
N PRO A 290 -0.67 -22.44 11.14
CA PRO A 290 -1.90 -22.61 10.37
C PRO A 290 -2.61 -23.96 10.59
N LYS A 291 -1.87 -24.97 11.04
CA LYS A 291 -2.37 -26.31 11.37
C LYS A 291 -2.51 -26.55 12.89
N GLY A 292 -2.24 -25.53 13.70
CA GLY A 292 -2.31 -25.60 15.15
C GLY A 292 -3.77 -25.71 15.62
N SER A 293 -3.95 -26.47 16.69
CA SER A 293 -5.24 -26.69 17.34
C SER A 293 -5.62 -25.56 18.28
N GLU A 294 -6.92 -25.49 18.63
CA GLU A 294 -7.42 -24.56 19.65
C GLU A 294 -6.74 -24.79 21.02
N GLN A 295 -6.44 -26.05 21.37
CA GLN A 295 -5.79 -26.41 22.63
C GLN A 295 -4.35 -25.85 22.71
N GLU A 296 -3.55 -26.05 21.66
CA GLU A 296 -2.19 -25.51 21.60
C GLU A 296 -2.19 -23.97 21.64
N CYS A 297 -3.18 -23.33 21.01
CA CYS A 297 -3.37 -21.88 21.08
C CYS A 297 -3.66 -21.43 22.52
N ILE A 298 -4.56 -22.12 23.23
CA ILE A 298 -4.89 -21.84 24.63
C ILE A 298 -3.65 -21.91 25.52
N GLU A 299 -2.85 -22.97 25.38
CA GLU A 299 -1.62 -23.18 26.15
C GLU A 299 -0.63 -22.03 25.92
N HIS A 300 -0.39 -21.68 24.65
CA HIS A 300 0.48 -20.58 24.28
C HIS A 300 0.01 -19.23 24.85
N ILE A 301 -1.28 -18.91 24.70
CA ILE A 301 -1.85 -17.64 25.15
C ILE A 301 -1.81 -17.53 26.69
N ARG A 302 -2.05 -18.62 27.42
CA ARG A 302 -1.88 -18.66 28.88
C ARG A 302 -0.43 -18.39 29.28
N GLN A 303 0.52 -19.03 28.62
CA GLN A 303 1.94 -18.84 28.89
C GLN A 303 2.35 -17.39 28.63
N LEU A 304 1.96 -16.83 27.48
CA LEU A 304 2.25 -15.46 27.08
C LEU A 304 1.66 -14.41 28.04
N TYR A 305 0.44 -14.65 28.54
CA TYR A 305 -0.19 -13.78 29.54
C TYR A 305 0.50 -13.86 30.90
N SER A 306 0.83 -15.08 31.36
CA SER A 306 1.49 -15.30 32.65
C SER A 306 2.92 -14.75 32.72
N SER A 307 3.65 -14.74 31.59
CA SER A 307 5.02 -14.23 31.49
C SER A 307 5.12 -12.71 31.43
N GLY A 308 3.98 -11.99 31.35
CA GLY A 308 3.94 -10.53 31.26
C GLY A 308 4.49 -9.97 29.95
N GLN A 309 4.63 -10.79 28.90
CA GLN A 309 5.20 -10.40 27.60
C GLN A 309 4.23 -9.59 26.72
N LEU A 310 2.93 -9.56 27.07
CA LEU A 310 1.92 -8.78 26.37
C LEU A 310 1.81 -7.36 26.90
N GLN A 311 1.96 -6.39 26.00
CA GLN A 311 1.64 -4.99 26.29
C GLN A 311 0.20 -4.67 25.87
N PRO A 312 -0.56 -3.90 26.67
CA PRO A 312 -1.88 -3.43 26.26
C PRO A 312 -1.74 -2.57 25.00
N ALA A 313 -2.63 -2.80 24.02
CA ALA A 313 -2.63 -2.00 22.79
C ALA A 313 -2.74 -0.51 23.15
N ALA A 314 -1.96 0.36 22.49
CA ALA A 314 -2.00 1.79 22.74
C ALA A 314 -3.45 2.29 22.58
N GLY A 315 -4.09 2.60 23.71
CA GLY A 315 -5.49 3.00 23.72
C GLY A 315 -5.67 4.25 22.87
N SER A 316 -6.55 4.17 21.87
CA SER A 316 -7.22 5.37 21.36
C SER A 316 -7.81 6.07 22.58
N ARG A 317 -7.22 7.21 22.97
CA ARG A 317 -7.68 8.00 24.11
C ARG A 317 -9.17 8.27 23.89
N GLY A 318 -10.00 7.58 24.66
CA GLY A 318 -11.41 7.83 24.71
C GLY A 318 -11.64 9.30 25.02
N LYS A 319 -12.44 9.95 24.18
CA LYS A 319 -13.24 11.10 24.59
C LYS A 319 -13.92 10.72 25.90
N ASN A 320 -13.51 11.32 27.00
CA ASN A 320 -14.27 11.41 28.24
C ASN A 320 -13.72 12.55 29.09
N ARG A 321 -14.08 13.77 28.70
CA ARG A 321 -14.81 14.77 29.51
C ARG A 321 -14.92 16.06 28.72
#